data_AF-A0A843KJH4-F1
#
_entry.id   AF-A0A843KJH4-F1
#
_cell.length_a   1.000
_cell.length_b   1.000
_cell.length_c   1.000
_cell.angle_alpha   90.00
_cell.angle_beta   90.00
_cell.angle_gamma   90.00
#
_symmetry.space_group_name_H-M   'P 1'
#
loop_
_entity.id
_entity.type
_entity.pdbx_description
1 polymer ?
#
loop_
_entity_poly.entity_id
_entity_poly.type
_entity_poly.pdbx_seq_one_letter_code
_entity_poly.pdbx_strand_id
1 'polypeptide(L)'
;MEEQVGRLLDDLDFPALYRGYTWRDDTWERGFLEILDLEREVTAAARSLALGLDHVQKIARRDDLLAPARIAVTLYIGSAPAYWLMLEPEETIQTVERQIRGLGPVCASKLLRFAVPQVFGTLDARLIRVFGRGDSGSQRYPLLDLAVEPSGDRWAIPAGQPGWPGEYGAWAGALQAVAGGLNRDEVSCPHPAGFAAAGLRSEGIWAAADVEMALSCYAAGVLRGEERKDSVTGAV
;
A
#
# COMPACT_ATOMS: atom_id res chain seq x y z
N MET A 1 -1.76 5.89 -17.73
CA MET A 1 -1.13 5.86 -16.39
C MET A 1 -0.20 7.04 -16.18
N GLU A 2 0.82 7.25 -17.02
CA GLU A 2 1.80 8.35 -16.88
C GLU A 2 1.15 9.74 -16.75
N GLU A 3 0.15 10.06 -17.57
CA GLU A 3 -0.59 11.32 -17.48
C GLU A 3 -1.25 11.52 -16.11
N GLN A 4 -1.86 10.47 -15.54
CA GLN A 4 -2.51 10.55 -14.23
C GLN A 4 -1.48 10.68 -13.10
N VAL A 5 -0.32 10.04 -13.24
CA VAL A 5 0.82 10.22 -12.32
C VAL A 5 1.34 11.65 -12.36
N GLY A 6 1.50 12.24 -13.55
CA GLY A 6 1.89 13.65 -13.70
C GLY A 6 0.91 14.59 -13.00
N ARG A 7 -0.40 14.41 -13.25
CA ARG A 7 -1.44 15.19 -12.58
C ARG A 7 -1.40 15.04 -11.05
N LEU A 8 -1.16 13.84 -10.52
CA LEU A 8 -1.01 13.64 -9.08
C LEU A 8 0.17 14.42 -8.50
N LEU A 9 1.32 14.39 -9.18
CA LEU A 9 2.52 15.11 -8.76
C LEU A 9 2.30 16.63 -8.76
N ASP A 10 1.60 17.15 -9.77
CA ASP A 10 1.29 18.58 -9.88
C ASP A 10 0.24 19.06 -8.87
N ASP A 11 -0.79 18.23 -8.62
CA ASP A 11 -1.96 18.62 -7.86
C ASP A 11 -1.82 18.41 -6.33
N LEU A 12 -0.94 17.50 -5.88
CA LEU A 12 -0.90 17.04 -4.48
C LEU A 12 0.40 17.43 -3.75
N ASP A 13 0.25 17.93 -2.52
CA ASP A 13 1.35 18.09 -1.57
C ASP A 13 1.66 16.75 -0.87
N PHE A 14 2.49 15.93 -1.50
CA PHE A 14 2.89 14.63 -0.96
C PHE A 14 3.53 14.70 0.43
N PRO A 15 4.48 15.62 0.72
CA PRO A 15 5.00 15.79 2.07
C PRO A 15 3.91 16.08 3.12
N ALA A 16 2.94 16.94 2.83
CA ALA A 16 1.84 17.22 3.77
C ALA A 16 0.92 16.00 3.94
N LEU A 17 0.60 15.30 2.85
CA LEU A 17 -0.22 14.09 2.88
C LEU A 17 0.45 12.96 3.68
N TYR A 18 1.76 12.76 3.52
CA TYR A 18 2.52 11.78 4.28
C TYR A 18 2.50 12.09 5.78
N ARG A 19 2.74 13.36 6.16
CA ARG A 19 2.67 13.77 7.58
C ARG A 19 1.26 13.62 8.15
N GLY A 20 0.24 13.85 7.34
CA GLY A 20 -1.16 13.69 7.72
C GLY A 20 -1.66 12.25 7.72
N TYR A 21 -0.84 11.27 7.32
CA TYR A 21 -1.24 9.86 7.35
C TYR A 21 -1.37 9.38 8.78
N THR A 22 -2.43 8.63 9.05
CA THR A 22 -2.63 7.96 10.33
C THR A 22 -3.02 6.51 10.09
N TRP A 23 -2.39 5.61 10.85
CA TRP A 23 -2.80 4.22 10.92
C TRP A 23 -3.16 3.89 12.37
N ARG A 24 -4.47 4.02 12.67
CA ARG A 24 -4.98 3.97 14.04
C ARG A 24 -4.39 5.13 14.85
N ASP A 25 -3.73 4.81 15.96
CA ASP A 25 -3.04 5.78 16.82
C ASP A 25 -1.58 6.02 16.39
N ASP A 26 -1.13 5.39 15.31
CA ASP A 26 0.22 5.55 14.77
C ASP A 26 0.27 6.74 13.81
N THR A 27 1.05 7.76 14.18
CA THR A 27 1.12 9.05 13.50
C THR A 27 2.55 9.47 13.21
N TRP A 28 2.69 10.45 12.32
CA TRP A 28 3.99 10.99 11.93
C TRP A 28 4.74 11.63 13.10
N GLU A 29 4.05 12.38 13.97
CA GLU A 29 4.65 13.04 15.14
C GLU A 29 5.21 12.04 16.16
N ARG A 30 4.61 10.85 16.22
CA ARG A 30 5.09 9.74 17.05
C ARG A 30 6.20 8.93 16.37
N GLY A 31 6.48 9.20 15.10
CA GLY A 31 7.50 8.52 14.31
C GLY A 31 7.02 7.23 13.64
N PHE A 32 5.71 7.01 13.54
CA PHE A 32 5.11 5.78 13.01
C PHE A 32 5.68 4.50 13.64
N LEU A 33 5.63 4.39 14.97
CA LEU A 33 6.28 3.33 15.73
C LEU A 33 5.73 1.94 15.40
N GLU A 34 4.41 1.78 15.25
CA GLU A 34 3.82 0.47 14.90
C GLU A 34 4.22 0.05 13.48
N ILE A 35 4.21 0.99 12.53
CA ILE A 35 4.66 0.73 11.16
C ILE A 35 6.14 0.39 11.14
N LEU A 36 6.97 1.15 11.84
CA LEU A 36 8.41 0.95 11.92
C LEU A 36 8.74 -0.44 12.46
N ASP A 37 8.08 -0.86 13.54
CA ASP A 37 8.28 -2.17 14.14
C ASP A 37 7.88 -3.30 13.18
N LEU A 38 6.74 -3.17 12.50
CA LEU A 38 6.28 -4.15 11.53
C LEU A 38 7.18 -4.22 10.30
N GLU A 39 7.57 -3.09 9.71
CA GLU A 39 8.49 -3.08 8.57
C GLU A 39 9.83 -3.70 8.95
N ARG A 40 10.38 -3.37 10.13
CA ARG A 40 11.63 -3.95 10.62
C ARG A 40 11.56 -5.47 10.74
N GLU A 41 10.54 -5.98 11.40
CA GLU A 41 10.36 -7.41 11.62
C GLU A 41 10.12 -8.17 10.31
N VAL A 42 9.16 -7.71 9.51
CA VAL A 42 8.74 -8.41 8.29
C VAL A 42 9.81 -8.30 7.21
N THR A 43 10.52 -7.16 7.09
CA THR A 43 11.66 -7.03 6.18
C THR A 43 12.83 -7.94 6.60
N ALA A 44 13.12 -8.06 7.90
CA ALA A 44 14.16 -8.96 8.37
C ALA A 44 13.82 -10.44 8.07
N ALA A 45 12.56 -10.82 8.27
CA ALA A 45 12.07 -12.15 7.90
C ALA A 45 12.12 -12.37 6.38
N ALA A 46 11.77 -11.37 5.57
CA ALA A 46 11.86 -11.45 4.11
C ALA A 46 13.31 -11.66 3.63
N ARG A 47 14.27 -10.91 4.18
CA ARG A 47 15.70 -11.01 3.84
C ARG A 47 16.32 -12.36 4.23
N SER A 48 15.87 -12.95 5.33
CA SER A 48 16.33 -14.25 5.82
C SER A 48 15.51 -15.45 5.30
N LEU A 49 14.56 -15.18 4.39
CA LEU A 49 13.61 -16.17 3.86
C LEU A 49 12.82 -16.89 4.98
N ALA A 50 12.48 -16.19 6.05
CA ALA A 50 11.78 -16.69 7.22
C ALA A 50 10.34 -16.17 7.36
N LEU A 51 9.79 -15.53 6.31
CA LEU A 51 8.37 -15.15 6.28
C LEU A 51 7.49 -16.37 6.49
N GLY A 52 6.46 -16.25 7.33
CA GLY A 52 5.67 -17.37 7.83
C GLY A 52 4.39 -16.91 8.52
N LEU A 53 3.67 -17.85 9.12
CA LEU A 53 2.34 -17.64 9.70
C LEU A 53 2.28 -16.47 10.69
N ASP A 54 3.21 -16.38 11.64
CA ASP A 54 3.20 -15.34 12.67
C ASP A 54 3.20 -13.93 12.06
N HIS A 55 4.01 -13.71 11.02
CA HIS A 55 4.06 -12.44 10.29
C HIS A 55 2.72 -12.13 9.60
N VAL A 56 2.11 -13.14 8.97
CA VAL A 56 0.82 -13.01 8.29
C VAL A 56 -0.29 -12.68 9.29
N GLN A 57 -0.35 -13.39 10.42
CA GLN A 57 -1.33 -13.17 11.48
C GLN A 57 -1.16 -11.79 12.11
N LYS A 58 0.08 -11.34 12.32
CA LYS A 58 0.38 -10.00 12.85
C LYS A 58 -0.08 -8.89 11.91
N ILE A 59 0.13 -9.05 10.60
CA ILE A 59 -0.29 -8.09 9.56
C ILE A 59 -1.81 -8.11 9.35
N ALA A 60 -2.40 -9.31 9.23
CA ALA A 60 -3.83 -9.49 9.02
C ALA A 60 -4.64 -9.20 10.30
N ARG A 61 -4.00 -9.27 11.46
CA ARG A 61 -4.59 -9.21 12.80
C ARG A 61 -5.72 -10.24 12.95
N ARG A 62 -5.41 -11.47 12.55
CA ARG A 62 -6.32 -12.61 12.45
C ARG A 62 -5.56 -13.88 12.81
N ASP A 63 -6.06 -14.58 13.81
CA ASP A 63 -5.43 -15.82 14.30
C ASP A 63 -6.00 -17.06 13.60
N ASP A 64 -7.05 -16.90 12.79
CA ASP A 64 -7.75 -17.96 12.06
C ASP A 64 -7.15 -18.28 10.68
N LEU A 65 -6.09 -17.58 10.29
CA LEU A 65 -5.41 -17.83 9.02
C LEU A 65 -4.56 -19.10 9.09
N LEU A 66 -4.57 -19.85 7.98
CA LEU A 66 -3.71 -21.00 7.77
C LEU A 66 -2.68 -20.66 6.70
N ALA A 67 -1.43 -20.56 7.12
CA ALA A 67 -0.26 -20.36 6.27
C ALA A 67 0.75 -21.47 6.53
N PRO A 68 1.62 -21.81 5.56
CA PRO A 68 2.76 -22.67 5.84
C PRO A 68 3.66 -22.04 6.90
N ALA A 69 4.45 -22.87 7.59
CA ALA A 69 5.47 -22.40 8.52
C ALA A 69 6.44 -21.41 7.86
N ARG A 70 6.65 -21.57 6.55
CA ARG A 70 7.45 -20.67 5.71
C ARG A 70 6.75 -20.44 4.37
N ILE A 71 6.65 -19.18 3.96
CA ILE A 71 6.17 -18.76 2.65
C ILE A 71 7.37 -18.84 1.69
N ALA A 72 7.25 -19.68 0.68
CA ALA A 72 8.26 -19.83 -0.37
C ALA A 72 8.14 -18.68 -1.37
N VAL A 73 8.79 -17.56 -1.06
CA VAL A 73 8.91 -16.40 -1.95
C VAL A 73 10.29 -15.77 -1.76
N THR A 74 10.96 -15.44 -2.86
CA THR A 74 12.25 -14.74 -2.82
C THR A 74 12.00 -13.27 -3.08
N LEU A 75 12.24 -12.44 -2.05
CA LEU A 75 11.99 -10.99 -2.11
C LEU A 75 13.28 -10.17 -2.17
N TYR A 76 14.41 -10.76 -1.77
CA TYR A 76 15.71 -10.10 -1.74
C TYR A 76 16.79 -10.98 -2.37
N ILE A 77 17.75 -10.33 -3.03
CA ILE A 77 19.02 -10.94 -3.45
C ILE A 77 20.12 -10.16 -2.71
N GLY A 78 20.72 -10.79 -1.70
CA GLY A 78 21.59 -10.09 -0.76
C GLY A 78 20.81 -9.05 0.03
N SER A 79 21.25 -7.79 0.01
CA SER A 79 20.61 -6.68 0.72
C SER A 79 19.57 -5.91 -0.11
N ALA A 80 19.49 -6.18 -1.42
CA ALA A 80 18.62 -5.45 -2.34
C ALA A 80 17.33 -6.24 -2.65
N PRO A 81 16.19 -5.55 -2.85
CA PRO A 81 15.01 -6.16 -3.41
C PRO A 81 15.32 -6.87 -4.73
N ALA A 82 14.71 -8.04 -4.95
CA ALA A 82 14.93 -8.77 -6.18
C ALA A 82 14.38 -7.99 -7.39
N TYR A 83 15.13 -7.95 -8.50
CA TYR A 83 14.81 -7.08 -9.63
C TYR A 83 13.45 -7.40 -10.29
N TRP A 84 13.03 -8.67 -10.28
CA TRP A 84 11.74 -9.10 -10.83
C TRP A 84 10.55 -8.51 -10.07
N LEU A 85 10.71 -8.05 -8.82
CA LEU A 85 9.62 -7.42 -8.09
C LEU A 85 9.13 -6.12 -8.74
N MET A 86 9.98 -5.48 -9.56
CA MET A 86 9.65 -4.29 -10.32
C MET A 86 9.07 -4.61 -11.71
N LEU A 87 9.33 -5.81 -12.22
CA LEU A 87 8.93 -6.25 -13.56
C LEU A 87 7.62 -7.03 -13.54
N GLU A 88 7.44 -7.88 -12.52
CA GLU A 88 6.33 -8.82 -12.37
C GLU A 88 5.77 -8.80 -10.92
N PRO A 89 5.36 -7.63 -10.40
CA PRO A 89 4.74 -7.49 -9.08
C PRO A 89 3.49 -8.39 -8.89
N GLU A 90 2.70 -8.59 -9.95
CA GLU A 90 1.51 -9.44 -9.96
C GLU A 90 1.82 -10.93 -9.75
N GLU A 91 2.92 -11.44 -10.30
CA GLU A 91 3.35 -12.83 -10.10
C GLU A 91 3.80 -13.07 -8.65
N THR A 92 4.40 -12.05 -8.04
CA THR A 92 4.83 -12.12 -6.64
C THR A 92 3.64 -12.23 -5.70
N ILE A 93 2.63 -11.36 -5.85
CA ILE A 93 1.44 -11.44 -5.00
C ILE A 93 0.64 -12.72 -5.24
N GLN A 94 0.56 -13.19 -6.49
CA GLN A 94 -0.08 -14.45 -6.82
C GLN A 94 0.62 -15.65 -6.17
N THR A 95 1.96 -15.63 -6.13
CA THR A 95 2.76 -16.67 -5.45
C THR A 95 2.49 -16.71 -3.96
N VAL A 96 2.31 -15.56 -3.31
CA VAL A 96 1.94 -15.46 -1.89
C VAL A 96 0.52 -15.98 -1.65
N GLU A 97 -0.46 -15.53 -2.44
CA GLU A 97 -1.87 -15.92 -2.28
C GLU A 97 -2.09 -17.43 -2.45
N ARG A 98 -1.39 -18.06 -3.40
CA ARG A 98 -1.45 -19.52 -3.61
C ARG A 98 -1.02 -20.35 -2.39
N GLN A 99 -0.20 -19.78 -1.51
CA GLN A 99 0.34 -20.48 -0.35
C GLN A 99 -0.49 -20.29 0.92
N ILE A 100 -1.36 -19.28 0.98
CA ILE A 100 -2.09 -18.91 2.20
C ILE A 100 -3.59 -18.94 1.92
N ARG A 101 -4.25 -20.00 2.36
CA ARG A 101 -5.69 -20.16 2.14
C ARG A 101 -6.46 -19.08 2.91
N GLY A 102 -7.35 -18.37 2.20
CA GLY A 102 -8.18 -17.32 2.79
C GLY A 102 -7.46 -15.97 2.94
N LEU A 103 -6.25 -15.83 2.41
CA LEU A 103 -5.59 -14.55 2.26
C LEU A 103 -6.22 -13.78 1.10
N GLY A 104 -6.96 -12.72 1.42
CA GLY A 104 -7.53 -11.83 0.40
C GLY A 104 -6.55 -10.77 -0.09
N PRO A 105 -6.89 -10.05 -1.17
CA PRO A 105 -6.06 -9.02 -1.81
C PRO A 105 -5.47 -7.98 -0.85
N VAL A 106 -6.29 -7.53 0.12
CA VAL A 106 -5.85 -6.55 1.14
C VAL A 106 -4.73 -7.12 2.02
N CYS A 107 -4.86 -8.36 2.49
CA CYS A 107 -3.85 -8.93 3.38
C CYS A 107 -2.58 -9.31 2.62
N ALA A 108 -2.71 -9.81 1.38
CA ALA A 108 -1.59 -10.12 0.52
C ALA A 108 -0.77 -8.88 0.17
N SER A 109 -1.44 -7.79 -0.25
CA SER A 109 -0.76 -6.53 -0.56
C SER A 109 -0.09 -5.90 0.66
N LYS A 110 -0.70 -5.98 1.85
CA LYS A 110 -0.05 -5.55 3.11
C LYS A 110 1.20 -6.35 3.42
N LEU A 111 1.16 -7.69 3.28
CA LEU A 111 2.33 -8.51 3.55
C LEU A 111 3.52 -8.08 2.68
N LEU A 112 3.29 -7.88 1.39
CA LEU A 112 4.32 -7.40 0.46
C LEU A 112 4.80 -5.98 0.79
N ARG A 113 3.87 -5.07 1.14
CA ARG A 113 4.21 -3.70 1.58
C ARG A 113 5.16 -3.70 2.76
N PHE A 114 4.91 -4.52 3.79
CA PHE A 114 5.79 -4.59 4.97
C PHE A 114 7.08 -5.37 4.73
N ALA A 115 7.07 -6.33 3.81
CA ALA A 115 8.24 -7.15 3.48
C ALA A 115 9.24 -6.41 2.57
N VAL A 116 8.76 -5.60 1.63
CA VAL A 116 9.59 -4.86 0.66
C VAL A 116 9.03 -3.45 0.44
N PRO A 117 9.08 -2.57 1.46
CA PRO A 117 8.46 -1.26 1.40
C PRO A 117 9.06 -0.34 0.33
N GLN A 118 10.26 -0.66 -0.18
CA GLN A 118 10.88 0.04 -1.30
C GLN A 118 10.11 -0.14 -2.61
N VAL A 119 9.43 -1.28 -2.76
CA VAL A 119 8.83 -1.74 -4.02
C VAL A 119 7.31 -1.71 -3.98
N PHE A 120 6.72 -2.08 -2.84
CA PHE A 120 5.29 -2.31 -2.71
C PHE A 120 4.59 -1.35 -1.76
N GLY A 121 3.37 -0.98 -2.13
CA GLY A 121 2.37 -0.41 -1.23
C GLY A 121 1.23 -1.39 -0.97
N THR A 122 0.43 -1.12 0.07
CA THR A 122 -0.82 -1.85 0.28
C THR A 122 -1.88 -1.37 -0.71
N LEU A 123 -2.88 -2.21 -0.96
CA LEU A 123 -4.09 -1.83 -1.66
C LEU A 123 -5.31 -2.19 -0.80
N ASP A 124 -6.04 -1.18 -0.35
CA ASP A 124 -7.26 -1.34 0.46
C ASP A 124 -8.49 -0.80 -0.26
N ALA A 125 -9.67 -1.06 0.29
CA ALA A 125 -10.92 -0.65 -0.34
C ALA A 125 -11.06 0.88 -0.47
N ARG A 126 -10.44 1.68 0.42
CA ARG A 126 -10.50 3.15 0.33
C ARG A 126 -9.67 3.65 -0.85
N LEU A 127 -8.49 3.07 -1.06
CA LEU A 127 -7.67 3.36 -2.22
C LEU A 127 -8.42 3.03 -3.51
N ILE A 128 -9.06 1.86 -3.61
CA ILE A 128 -9.82 1.48 -4.81
C ILE A 128 -11.06 2.36 -5.01
N ARG A 129 -11.71 2.83 -3.94
CA ARG A 129 -12.85 3.76 -4.08
C ARG A 129 -12.49 5.08 -4.75
N VAL A 130 -11.26 5.55 -4.56
CA VAL A 130 -10.78 6.86 -5.04
C VAL A 130 -9.97 6.73 -6.34
N PHE A 131 -9.16 5.68 -6.47
CA PHE A 131 -8.25 5.48 -7.60
C PHE A 131 -8.74 4.41 -8.59
N GLY A 132 -9.74 3.61 -8.21
CA GLY A 132 -10.36 2.58 -9.04
C GLY A 132 -11.87 2.80 -9.23
N ARG A 133 -12.58 1.74 -9.61
CA ARG A 133 -14.02 1.72 -9.84
C ARG A 133 -14.79 1.56 -8.52
N GLY A 134 -14.91 2.63 -7.75
CA GLY A 134 -15.80 2.67 -6.59
C GLY A 134 -16.79 3.82 -6.69
N ASP A 135 -16.44 4.96 -6.11
CA ASP A 135 -17.32 6.13 -6.12
C ASP A 135 -16.98 7.02 -7.32
N SER A 136 -17.82 7.01 -8.35
CA SER A 136 -17.61 7.78 -9.58
C SER A 136 -17.48 9.29 -9.33
N GLY A 137 -18.10 9.82 -8.27
CA GLY A 137 -17.96 11.22 -7.83
C GLY A 137 -16.60 11.56 -7.18
N SER A 138 -15.89 10.56 -6.68
CA SER A 138 -14.60 10.71 -5.99
C SER A 138 -13.38 10.49 -6.89
N GLN A 139 -13.59 9.92 -8.08
CA GLN A 139 -12.51 9.44 -8.94
C GLN A 139 -11.89 10.58 -9.77
N ARG A 140 -10.97 11.34 -9.16
CA ARG A 140 -10.20 12.39 -9.85
C ARG A 140 -9.02 11.84 -10.67
N TYR A 141 -8.45 10.72 -10.22
CA TYR A 141 -7.27 10.09 -10.80
C TYR A 141 -7.51 8.59 -10.98
N PRO A 142 -7.99 8.13 -12.16
CA PRO A 142 -8.22 6.72 -12.42
C PRO A 142 -6.89 6.00 -12.64
N LEU A 143 -6.29 5.46 -11.57
CA LEU A 143 -5.06 4.68 -11.63
C LEU A 143 -5.31 3.18 -11.80
N LEU A 144 -6.50 2.72 -11.42
CA LEU A 144 -6.85 1.30 -11.34
C LEU A 144 -8.18 1.04 -12.03
N ASP A 145 -8.34 -0.19 -12.50
CA ASP A 145 -9.58 -0.73 -13.06
C ASP A 145 -10.30 -1.70 -12.11
N LEU A 146 -9.76 -1.88 -10.90
CA LEU A 146 -10.39 -2.69 -9.86
C LEU A 146 -11.65 -2.03 -9.30
N ALA A 147 -12.61 -2.85 -8.93
CA ALA A 147 -13.82 -2.45 -8.22
C ALA A 147 -13.82 -2.93 -6.77
N VAL A 148 -14.57 -2.21 -5.95
CA VAL A 148 -14.98 -2.65 -4.61
C VAL A 148 -16.47 -2.92 -4.59
N GLU A 149 -16.86 -3.89 -3.77
CA GLU A 149 -18.26 -4.26 -3.57
C GLU A 149 -18.66 -4.10 -2.09
N PRO A 150 -19.90 -3.69 -1.80
CA PRO A 150 -20.44 -3.75 -0.45
C PRO A 150 -20.53 -5.21 0.04
N SER A 151 -20.05 -5.47 1.24
CA SER A 151 -20.06 -6.76 1.91
C SER A 151 -20.44 -6.56 3.38
N GLY A 152 -21.75 -6.52 3.64
CA GLY A 152 -22.30 -6.07 4.92
C GLY A 152 -21.98 -4.58 5.13
N ASP A 153 -21.50 -4.21 6.32
CA ASP A 153 -21.14 -2.83 6.66
C ASP A 153 -19.74 -2.41 6.15
N ARG A 154 -19.11 -3.22 5.28
CA ARG A 154 -17.73 -3.01 4.82
C ARG A 154 -17.63 -3.10 3.31
N TRP A 155 -16.62 -2.44 2.75
CA TRP A 155 -16.23 -2.62 1.36
C TRP A 155 -15.20 -3.74 1.24
N ALA A 156 -15.39 -4.63 0.27
CA ALA A 156 -14.49 -5.72 -0.03
C ALA A 156 -13.90 -5.56 -1.44
N ILE A 157 -12.69 -6.12 -1.62
CA ILE A 157 -12.05 -6.29 -2.92
C ILE A 157 -12.29 -7.75 -3.33
N PRO A 158 -13.20 -8.04 -4.28
CA PRO A 158 -13.41 -9.41 -4.71
C PRO A 158 -12.14 -10.00 -5.32
N ALA A 159 -11.63 -11.11 -4.76
CA ALA A 159 -10.40 -11.74 -5.23
C ALA A 159 -10.54 -12.37 -6.63
N GLY A 160 -11.77 -12.71 -7.04
CA GLY A 160 -12.09 -13.30 -8.34
C GLY A 160 -12.47 -12.29 -9.42
N GLN A 161 -12.36 -10.98 -9.15
CA GLN A 161 -12.70 -9.97 -10.15
C GLN A 161 -11.71 -9.97 -11.32
N PRO A 162 -12.16 -9.63 -12.55
CA PRO A 162 -11.25 -9.38 -13.66
C PRO A 162 -10.20 -8.32 -13.28
N GLY A 163 -8.95 -8.54 -13.68
CA GLY A 163 -7.84 -7.61 -13.41
C GLY A 163 -7.02 -7.95 -12.18
N TRP A 164 -7.53 -8.71 -11.19
CA TRP A 164 -6.69 -9.21 -10.09
C TRP A 164 -5.93 -10.49 -10.52
N PRO A 165 -4.61 -10.63 -10.26
CA PRO A 165 -3.71 -9.72 -9.56
C PRO A 165 -2.99 -8.67 -10.43
N GLY A 166 -3.20 -8.64 -11.75
CA GLY A 166 -2.52 -7.72 -12.68
C GLY A 166 -2.60 -6.24 -12.29
N GLU A 167 -3.74 -5.79 -11.78
CA GLU A 167 -3.95 -4.42 -11.29
C GLU A 167 -3.13 -4.09 -10.04
N TYR A 168 -2.71 -5.08 -9.26
CA TYR A 168 -1.72 -4.85 -8.20
C TYR A 168 -0.36 -4.47 -8.80
N GLY A 169 -0.03 -5.01 -9.97
CA GLY A 169 1.16 -4.62 -10.69
C GLY A 169 1.10 -3.19 -11.23
N ALA A 170 -0.05 -2.81 -11.80
CA ALA A 170 -0.31 -1.43 -12.18
C ALA A 170 -0.17 -0.47 -10.99
N TRP A 171 -0.72 -0.85 -9.82
CA TRP A 171 -0.58 -0.11 -8.58
C TRP A 171 0.89 0.08 -8.15
N ALA A 172 1.65 -1.02 -8.09
CA ALA A 172 3.07 -0.97 -7.74
C ALA A 172 3.86 -0.06 -8.70
N GLY A 173 3.61 -0.18 -10.00
CA GLY A 173 4.22 0.68 -11.02
C GLY A 173 3.84 2.16 -10.85
N ALA A 174 2.59 2.48 -10.53
CA ALA A 174 2.15 3.85 -10.27
C ALA A 174 2.86 4.45 -9.04
N LEU A 175 2.96 3.70 -7.93
CA LEU A 175 3.66 4.14 -6.72
C LEU A 175 5.13 4.45 -7.00
N GLN A 176 5.79 3.59 -7.76
CA GLN A 176 7.20 3.77 -8.14
C GLN A 176 7.39 4.95 -9.09
N ALA A 177 6.47 5.15 -10.03
CA ALA A 177 6.51 6.30 -10.94
C ALA A 177 6.35 7.62 -10.18
N VAL A 178 5.43 7.69 -9.20
CA VAL A 178 5.25 8.85 -8.33
C VAL A 178 6.50 9.06 -7.46
N ALA A 179 7.01 8.01 -6.79
CA ALA A 179 8.24 8.11 -5.98
C ALA A 179 9.42 8.61 -6.83
N GLY A 180 9.58 8.06 -8.04
CA GLY A 180 10.60 8.49 -8.99
C GLY A 180 10.44 9.94 -9.43
N GLY A 181 9.20 10.41 -9.64
CA GLY A 181 8.90 11.82 -9.90
C GLY A 181 9.34 12.72 -8.75
N LEU A 182 8.85 12.46 -7.54
CA LEU A 182 9.20 13.22 -6.33
C LEU A 182 10.71 13.27 -6.09
N ASN A 183 11.41 12.14 -6.27
CA ASN A 183 12.85 12.06 -6.08
C ASN A 183 13.63 12.81 -7.18
N ARG A 184 13.16 12.80 -8.43
CA ARG A 184 13.78 13.59 -9.51
C ARG A 184 13.60 15.09 -9.32
N ASP A 185 12.46 15.48 -8.76
CA ASP A 185 12.14 16.88 -8.46
C ASP A 185 12.72 17.33 -7.11
N GLU A 186 13.57 16.49 -6.49
CA GLU A 186 14.25 16.73 -5.21
C GLU A 186 13.29 17.06 -4.05
N VAL A 187 12.05 16.58 -4.12
CA VAL A 187 11.07 16.69 -3.04
C VAL A 187 11.47 15.73 -1.93
N SER A 188 12.03 16.25 -0.85
CA SER A 188 12.47 15.41 0.28
C SER A 188 11.30 14.72 0.98
N CYS A 189 11.39 13.39 1.10
CA CYS A 189 10.42 12.59 1.85
C CYS A 189 10.55 12.86 3.35
N PRO A 190 9.47 13.25 4.05
CA PRO A 190 9.52 13.58 5.47
C PRO A 190 9.42 12.34 6.37
N HIS A 191 9.88 11.16 5.94
CA HIS A 191 9.80 9.97 6.78
C HIS A 191 10.59 10.15 8.10
N PRO A 192 10.09 9.65 9.24
CA PRO A 192 10.80 9.77 10.51
C PRO A 192 12.22 9.16 10.44
N ALA A 193 13.17 9.75 11.17
CA ALA A 193 14.57 9.32 11.18
C ALA A 193 14.75 7.85 11.60
N GLY A 194 13.81 7.30 12.39
CA GLY A 194 13.81 5.89 12.78
C GLY A 194 13.82 4.90 11.61
N PHE A 195 13.18 5.24 10.48
CA PHE A 195 13.20 4.38 9.29
C PHE A 195 14.58 4.32 8.62
N ALA A 196 15.28 5.47 8.53
CA ALA A 196 16.63 5.52 8.00
C ALA A 196 17.62 4.82 8.95
N ALA A 197 17.51 5.06 10.26
CA ALA A 197 18.33 4.40 11.27
C ALA A 197 18.17 2.86 11.27
N ALA A 198 16.98 2.36 10.94
CA ALA A 198 16.70 0.93 10.79
C ALA A 198 17.13 0.36 9.41
N GLY A 199 17.62 1.18 8.48
CA GLY A 199 17.98 0.76 7.13
C GLY A 199 16.78 0.37 6.26
N LEU A 200 15.59 0.91 6.56
CA LEU A 200 14.34 0.67 5.83
C LEU A 200 14.08 1.73 4.75
N ARG A 201 14.63 2.94 4.92
CA ARG A 201 14.58 4.06 3.97
C ARG A 201 15.96 4.70 3.81
N SER A 202 16.14 5.42 2.71
CA SER A 202 17.28 6.34 2.52
C SER A 202 16.80 7.76 2.84
N GLU A 203 17.62 8.54 3.54
CA GLU A 203 17.23 9.87 4.02
C GLU A 203 16.71 10.76 2.90
N GLY A 204 15.48 11.25 3.06
CA GLY A 204 14.83 12.17 2.12
C GLY A 204 14.35 11.51 0.82
N ILE A 205 14.52 10.21 0.64
CA ILE A 205 14.14 9.50 -0.58
C ILE A 205 12.78 8.82 -0.42
N TRP A 206 11.86 9.11 -1.33
CA TRP A 206 10.56 8.46 -1.39
C TRP A 206 10.67 7.00 -1.83
N ALA A 207 10.05 6.11 -1.06
CA ALA A 207 9.77 4.73 -1.45
C ALA A 207 8.30 4.53 -1.82
N ALA A 208 7.97 3.39 -2.45
CA ALA A 208 6.60 3.04 -2.80
C ALA A 208 5.65 3.02 -1.59
N ALA A 209 6.09 2.51 -0.44
CA ALA A 209 5.31 2.53 0.79
C ALA A 209 5.03 3.96 1.31
N ASP A 210 5.95 4.92 1.10
CA ASP A 210 5.74 6.29 1.55
C ASP A 210 4.72 7.02 0.67
N VAL A 211 4.80 6.79 -0.64
CA VAL A 211 3.79 7.26 -1.59
C VAL A 211 2.43 6.66 -1.26
N GLU A 212 2.36 5.36 -0.96
CA GLU A 212 1.10 4.72 -0.57
C GLU A 212 0.50 5.36 0.68
N MET A 213 1.31 5.64 1.71
CA MET A 213 0.83 6.33 2.92
C MET A 213 0.25 7.71 2.59
N ALA A 214 0.92 8.49 1.74
CA ALA A 214 0.42 9.79 1.30
C ALA A 214 -0.92 9.66 0.52
N LEU A 215 -1.01 8.73 -0.44
CA LEU A 215 -2.22 8.51 -1.22
C LEU A 215 -3.37 7.95 -0.37
N SER A 216 -3.07 7.14 0.64
CA SER A 216 -4.05 6.67 1.63
C SER A 216 -4.60 7.82 2.48
N CYS A 217 -3.77 8.81 2.85
CA CYS A 217 -4.23 10.03 3.52
C CYS A 217 -5.16 10.84 2.60
N TYR A 218 -4.76 11.03 1.34
CA TYR A 218 -5.58 11.72 0.34
C TYR A 218 -6.93 11.04 0.16
N ALA A 219 -6.95 9.72 -0.04
CA ALA A 219 -8.18 8.96 -0.22
C ALA A 219 -9.12 9.08 0.98
N ALA A 220 -8.58 9.05 2.21
CA ALA A 220 -9.38 9.29 3.42
C ALA A 220 -9.96 10.71 3.46
N GLY A 221 -9.22 11.72 2.98
CA GLY A 221 -9.71 13.09 2.83
C GLY A 221 -10.89 13.20 1.86
N VAL A 222 -10.77 12.61 0.67
CA VAL A 222 -11.82 12.61 -0.36
C VAL A 222 -13.10 11.98 0.16
N LEU A 223 -13.02 10.77 0.74
CA LEU A 223 -14.19 10.03 1.21
C LEU A 223 -14.93 10.75 2.36
N ARG A 224 -14.21 11.37 3.29
CA ARG A 224 -14.84 12.21 4.34
C ARG A 224 -15.54 13.45 3.77
N GLY A 225 -15.04 13.98 2.66
CA GLY A 225 -15.65 15.12 1.97
C GLY A 225 -16.99 14.74 1.35
N GLU A 226 -17.09 13.55 0.74
CA GLU A 226 -18.33 13.04 0.14
C GLU A 226 -19.39 12.72 1.20
N GLU A 227 -19.03 12.03 2.29
CA GLU A 227 -19.97 11.74 3.40
C GLU A 227 -20.64 13.01 3.96
N ARG A 228 -19.89 14.12 4.01
CA ARG A 228 -20.41 15.42 4.44
C ARG A 228 -21.36 16.04 3.41
N LYS A 229 -21.15 15.83 2.11
CA LYS A 229 -22.05 16.34 1.06
C LYS A 229 -23.38 15.58 1.08
N ASP A 230 -23.33 14.25 1.20
CA ASP A 230 -24.53 13.40 1.26
C ASP A 230 -25.37 13.67 2.51
N SER A 231 -24.73 13.96 3.65
CA SER A 231 -25.41 14.34 4.89
C SER A 231 -26.15 15.69 4.79
N VAL A 232 -25.71 16.59 3.90
CA VAL A 232 -26.32 17.91 3.70
C VAL A 232 -27.45 17.86 2.67
N THR A 233 -27.37 16.96 1.69
CA THR A 233 -28.41 16.78 0.64
C THR A 233 -29.54 15.84 1.05
N GLY A 234 -29.33 14.97 2.05
CA GLY A 234 -30.36 14.09 2.63
C GLY A 234 -31.34 14.76 3.62
N ALA A 235 -31.21 16.07 3.84
CA ALA A 235 -32.09 16.86 4.71
C ALA A 235 -33.01 17.76 3.86
N VAL A 236 -33.88 17.17 3.04
CA VAL A 236 -35.01 17.87 2.38
C VAL A 236 -36.26 17.00 2.43
#